data_AF-B9HTM4-F1
#
_entry.id   AF-B9HTM4-F1
#
_cell.length_a   1.000
_cell.length_b   1.000
_cell.length_c   1.000
_cell.angle_alpha   90.00
_cell.angle_beta   90.00
_cell.angle_gamma   90.00
#
_symmetry.space_group_name_H-M   'P 1'
#
loop_
_entity.id
_entity.type
_entity.pdbx_description
1 polymer ?
#
loop_
_entity_poly.entity_id
_entity_poly.type
_entity_poly.pdbx_seq_one_letter_code
_entity_poly.pdbx_strand_id
1 'polypeptide(L)'
;MATESSDSPYDKAKPFLAVVLMQFGYAGMSIISKHALNEGMSQHVLVVYRHAVATIVIAPFAFIFDRKVRPKMTLSIFFKIMLMGLLEPTIDQNLYYTGMKYTTATFASAMCNILPAFAFLMAWALRLEKVNIRKMHSQAKIIGTIVTVGGAMLMTLVKGTQLDLPWTKGYDQHASTGGLTKQDPIKGALMITTGCACWASFIILQAITLKSYPVELSLTAWICFMGTIEGTVLAVVMERGNPSAWSIALDYKLLAAVYSGVFCSGLAYYVQGLIMKRRGPVFVTAFNPLSMVIVAILGSFFLKEILYLGRVFGAVVIVTGLYLVLWGKSKDEPPSNSSNDHKVAASATQMATKTQERTETLNQDFVALDLTKVRPNDESD
;
A
#
# COMPACT_ATOMS: atom_id res chain seq x y z
N MET A 1 5.21 -19.51 -26.08
CA MET A 1 6.56 -19.35 -25.49
C MET A 1 6.60 -17.95 -24.92
N ALA A 2 6.23 -17.80 -23.66
CA ALA A 2 6.14 -16.49 -23.00
C ALA A 2 7.54 -16.09 -22.56
N THR A 3 8.05 -14.98 -23.08
CA THR A 3 9.28 -14.35 -22.63
C THR A 3 9.06 -13.85 -21.21
N GLU A 4 9.72 -14.47 -20.24
CA GLU A 4 9.91 -13.91 -18.90
C GLU A 4 10.68 -12.59 -19.05
N SER A 5 9.97 -11.47 -18.99
CA SER A 5 10.59 -10.16 -18.92
C SER A 5 11.30 -10.06 -17.57
N SER A 6 12.62 -9.92 -17.59
CA SER A 6 13.38 -9.48 -16.42
C SER A 6 12.82 -8.14 -15.96
N ASP A 7 12.09 -8.10 -14.84
CA ASP A 7 11.54 -6.85 -14.29
C ASP A 7 12.68 -5.84 -14.11
N SER A 8 12.58 -4.69 -14.79
CA SER A 8 13.51 -3.57 -14.64
C SER A 8 13.56 -3.13 -13.16
N PRO A 9 14.69 -2.63 -12.63
CA PRO A 9 14.75 -2.03 -11.30
C PRO A 9 13.61 -1.02 -11.03
N TYR A 10 13.16 -0.32 -12.09
CA TYR A 10 12.02 0.58 -12.07
C TYR A 10 10.69 -0.13 -11.74
N ASP A 11 10.39 -1.26 -12.38
CA ASP A 11 9.17 -2.03 -12.15
C ASP A 11 9.10 -2.62 -10.74
N LYS A 12 10.27 -2.88 -10.15
CA LYS A 12 10.39 -3.38 -8.79
C LYS A 12 10.19 -2.29 -7.74
N ALA A 13 10.63 -1.06 -8.01
CA ALA A 13 10.48 0.11 -7.13
C ALA A 13 9.07 0.71 -7.16
N LYS A 14 8.37 0.61 -8.29
CA LYS A 14 7.05 1.21 -8.51
C LYS A 14 6.00 0.89 -7.42
N PRO A 15 5.82 -0.38 -6.95
CA PRO A 15 4.89 -0.67 -5.86
C PRO A 15 5.25 0.03 -4.55
N PHE A 16 6.53 0.21 -4.24
CA PHE A 16 6.95 0.87 -3.00
C PHE A 16 6.66 2.37 -3.06
N LEU A 17 7.03 3.03 -4.16
CA LEU A 17 6.72 4.44 -4.36
C LEU A 17 5.21 4.69 -4.32
N ALA A 18 4.42 3.82 -4.96
CA ALA A 18 2.98 3.90 -4.95
C ALA A 18 2.39 3.80 -3.53
N VAL A 19 2.84 2.85 -2.70
CA VAL A 19 2.37 2.76 -1.30
C VAL A 19 2.79 3.99 -0.51
N VAL A 20 4.02 4.47 -0.66
CA VAL A 20 4.49 5.69 0.03
C VAL A 20 3.62 6.90 -0.33
N LEU A 21 3.33 7.12 -1.61
CA LEU A 21 2.43 8.18 -2.06
C LEU A 21 1.01 8.03 -1.50
N MET A 22 0.50 6.80 -1.40
CA MET A 22 -0.78 6.55 -0.74
C MET A 22 -0.75 6.97 0.74
N GLN A 23 0.34 6.72 1.47
CA GLN A 23 0.45 7.10 2.89
C GLN A 23 0.41 8.63 3.08
N PHE A 24 1.02 9.40 2.16
CA PHE A 24 0.88 10.86 2.14
C PHE A 24 -0.58 11.28 1.93
N GLY A 25 -1.29 10.62 1.03
CA GLY A 25 -2.71 10.87 0.80
C GLY A 25 -3.59 10.60 2.01
N TYR A 26 -3.41 9.44 2.65
CA TYR A 26 -4.13 9.10 3.89
C TYR A 26 -3.80 10.04 5.04
N ALA A 27 -2.55 10.52 5.12
CA ALA A 27 -2.17 11.50 6.12
C ALA A 27 -2.86 12.85 5.88
N GLY A 28 -2.86 13.35 4.64
CA GLY A 28 -3.58 14.57 4.27
C GLY A 28 -5.08 14.46 4.55
N MET A 29 -5.68 13.30 4.26
CA MET A 29 -7.10 13.05 4.54
C MET A 29 -7.39 13.09 6.03
N SER A 30 -6.53 12.53 6.87
CA SER A 30 -6.71 12.54 8.33
C SER A 30 -6.77 13.97 8.86
N ILE A 31 -5.93 14.87 8.36
CA ILE A 31 -5.90 16.29 8.76
C ILE A 31 -7.13 17.04 8.26
N ILE A 32 -7.43 16.95 6.97
CA ILE A 32 -8.58 17.65 6.35
C ILE A 32 -9.89 17.16 6.97
N SER A 33 -10.04 15.85 7.17
CA SER A 33 -11.24 15.27 7.78
C SER A 33 -11.34 15.68 9.24
N LYS A 34 -10.26 15.62 10.04
CA LYS A 34 -10.30 16.06 11.44
C LYS A 34 -10.74 17.51 11.55
N HIS A 35 -10.22 18.40 10.70
CA HIS A 35 -10.65 19.80 10.68
C HIS A 35 -12.14 19.92 10.34
N ALA A 36 -12.60 19.27 9.26
CA ALA A 36 -14.02 19.31 8.88
C ALA A 36 -14.97 18.74 9.95
N LEU A 37 -14.56 17.66 10.62
CA LEU A 37 -15.31 17.03 11.70
C LEU A 37 -15.38 17.91 12.95
N ASN A 38 -14.31 18.64 13.27
CA ASN A 38 -14.28 19.58 14.39
C ASN A 38 -15.20 20.79 14.14
N GLU A 39 -15.32 21.22 12.89
CA GLU A 39 -16.25 22.28 12.47
C GLU A 39 -17.70 21.79 12.26
N GLY A 40 -18.03 20.61 12.78
CA GLY A 40 -19.41 20.10 12.84
C GLY A 40 -19.89 19.34 11.59
N MET A 41 -19.00 18.94 10.67
CA MET A 41 -19.39 18.02 9.60
C MET A 41 -19.80 16.65 10.20
N SER A 42 -20.92 16.10 9.74
CA SER A 42 -21.31 14.74 10.10
C SER A 42 -20.34 13.74 9.47
N GLN A 43 -19.78 12.82 10.28
CA GLN A 43 -18.91 11.77 9.76
C GLN A 43 -19.64 10.83 8.80
N HIS A 44 -20.93 10.57 9.05
CA HIS A 44 -21.73 9.67 8.23
C HIS A 44 -21.93 10.25 6.84
N VAL A 45 -22.26 11.53 6.79
CA VAL A 45 -22.44 12.28 5.53
C VAL A 45 -21.12 12.43 4.79
N LEU A 46 -20.01 12.73 5.48
CA LEU A 46 -18.67 12.79 4.86
C LEU A 46 -18.31 11.49 4.14
N VAL A 47 -18.55 10.34 4.78
CA VAL A 47 -18.31 9.01 4.18
C VAL A 47 -19.15 8.84 2.91
N VAL A 48 -20.44 9.19 2.96
CA VAL A 48 -21.32 9.08 1.77
C VAL A 48 -20.76 9.90 0.61
N TYR A 49 -20.49 11.19 0.82
CA TYR A 49 -19.99 12.05 -0.25
C TYR A 49 -18.62 11.63 -0.76
N ARG A 50 -17.72 11.19 0.13
CA ARG A 50 -16.42 10.63 -0.24
C ARG A 50 -16.57 9.50 -1.26
N HIS A 51 -17.44 8.53 -0.99
CA HIS A 51 -17.63 7.40 -1.91
C HIS A 51 -18.46 7.76 -3.14
N ALA A 52 -19.44 8.66 -3.03
CA ALA A 52 -20.18 9.14 -4.19
C ALA A 52 -19.25 9.84 -5.20
N VAL A 53 -18.37 10.72 -4.71
CA VAL A 53 -17.35 11.36 -5.55
C VAL A 53 -16.42 10.32 -6.17
N ALA A 54 -15.93 9.36 -5.38
CA ALA A 54 -15.08 8.29 -5.89
C ALA A 54 -15.77 7.48 -7.00
N THR A 55 -17.04 7.14 -6.85
CA THR A 55 -17.83 6.43 -7.86
C THR A 55 -17.99 7.26 -9.12
N ILE A 56 -18.39 8.53 -9.00
CA ILE A 56 -18.57 9.43 -10.16
C ILE A 56 -17.26 9.57 -10.94
N VAL A 57 -16.13 9.67 -10.23
CA VAL A 57 -14.83 9.86 -10.85
C VAL A 57 -14.29 8.57 -11.44
N ILE A 58 -14.38 7.42 -10.76
CA ILE A 58 -13.76 6.17 -11.22
C ILE A 58 -14.64 5.38 -12.20
N ALA A 59 -15.96 5.46 -12.09
CA ALA A 59 -16.87 4.66 -12.92
C ALA A 59 -16.69 4.88 -14.44
N PRO A 60 -16.49 6.12 -14.95
CA PRO A 60 -16.22 6.34 -16.37
C PRO A 60 -14.93 5.65 -16.85
N PHE A 61 -13.85 5.74 -16.07
CA PHE A 61 -12.58 5.07 -16.38
C PHE A 61 -12.77 3.55 -16.35
N ALA A 62 -13.44 3.01 -15.34
CA ALA A 62 -13.75 1.60 -15.27
C ALA A 62 -14.60 1.13 -16.47
N PHE A 63 -15.56 1.95 -16.92
CA PHE A 63 -16.38 1.62 -18.09
C PHE A 63 -15.58 1.65 -19.39
N ILE A 64 -14.59 2.53 -19.53
CA ILE A 64 -13.78 2.65 -20.76
C ILE A 64 -12.68 1.58 -20.78
N PHE A 65 -11.90 1.45 -19.71
CA PHE A 65 -10.69 0.62 -19.67
C PHE A 65 -10.99 -0.86 -19.44
N ASP A 66 -11.99 -1.20 -18.61
CA ASP A 66 -12.25 -2.61 -18.28
C ASP A 66 -13.31 -3.26 -19.18
N ARG A 67 -13.97 -2.50 -20.08
CA ARG A 67 -15.13 -2.99 -20.86
C ARG A 67 -14.93 -4.35 -21.52
N LYS A 68 -13.74 -4.57 -22.09
CA LYS A 68 -13.42 -5.76 -22.89
C LYS A 68 -12.87 -6.92 -22.06
N VAL A 69 -12.40 -6.65 -20.84
CA VAL A 69 -11.72 -7.62 -19.97
C VAL A 69 -12.54 -7.98 -18.73
N ARG A 70 -13.63 -7.24 -18.47
CA ARG A 70 -14.50 -7.42 -17.30
C ARG A 70 -15.17 -8.80 -17.31
N PRO A 71 -14.96 -9.62 -16.26
CA PRO A 71 -15.67 -10.88 -16.10
C PRO A 71 -17.17 -10.67 -15.87
N LYS A 72 -17.99 -11.70 -16.13
CA LYS A 72 -19.42 -11.66 -15.79
C LYS A 72 -19.60 -11.54 -14.28
N MET A 73 -20.51 -10.65 -13.86
CA MET A 73 -20.85 -10.48 -12.45
C MET A 73 -21.69 -11.68 -11.98
N THR A 74 -21.13 -12.54 -11.15
CA THR A 74 -21.87 -13.62 -10.49
C THR A 74 -22.42 -13.14 -9.16
N LEU A 75 -23.46 -13.79 -8.63
CA LEU A 75 -24.01 -13.47 -7.31
C LEU A 75 -22.95 -13.54 -6.21
N SER A 76 -22.06 -14.53 -6.25
CA SER A 76 -20.96 -14.66 -5.28
C SER A 76 -20.00 -13.46 -5.32
N ILE A 77 -19.63 -12.97 -6.52
CA ILE A 77 -18.77 -11.78 -6.65
C ILE A 77 -19.50 -10.55 -6.14
N PHE A 78 -20.77 -10.39 -6.50
CA PHE A 78 -21.60 -9.28 -6.02
C PHE A 78 -21.69 -9.24 -4.49
N PHE A 79 -21.96 -10.38 -3.84
CA PHE A 79 -21.99 -10.45 -2.37
C PHE A 79 -20.64 -10.12 -1.72
N LYS A 80 -19.52 -10.54 -2.32
CA LYS A 80 -18.18 -10.15 -1.85
C LYS A 80 -17.96 -8.63 -1.96
N ILE A 81 -18.41 -8.02 -3.05
CA ILE A 81 -18.33 -6.56 -3.27
C ILE A 81 -19.19 -5.81 -2.26
N MET A 82 -20.43 -6.24 -2.04
CA MET A 82 -21.31 -5.67 -1.02
C MET A 82 -20.65 -5.76 0.36
N LEU A 83 -20.13 -6.93 0.73
CA LEU A 83 -19.43 -7.08 2.01
C LEU A 83 -18.16 -6.20 2.09
N MET A 84 -17.44 -5.99 0.99
CA MET A 84 -16.33 -5.03 0.96
C MET A 84 -16.79 -3.59 1.17
N GLY A 85 -17.91 -3.18 0.57
CA GLY A 85 -18.57 -1.89 0.81
C GLY A 85 -18.99 -1.71 2.27
N LEU A 86 -19.40 -2.80 2.92
CA LEU A 86 -19.85 -2.75 4.30
C LEU A 86 -18.66 -2.64 5.26
N LEU A 87 -17.62 -3.45 5.04
CA LEU A 87 -16.48 -3.55 5.94
C LEU A 87 -15.67 -2.26 6.02
N GLU A 88 -15.26 -1.70 4.88
CA GLU A 88 -14.38 -0.53 4.88
C GLU A 88 -15.17 0.78 4.71
N PRO A 89 -15.88 1.03 3.60
CA PRO A 89 -16.59 2.29 3.40
C PRO A 89 -17.59 2.60 4.53
N THR A 90 -18.36 1.60 4.94
CA THR A 90 -19.46 1.83 5.89
C THR A 90 -19.03 1.69 7.34
N ILE A 91 -18.49 0.53 7.77
CA ILE A 91 -18.18 0.28 9.18
C ILE A 91 -16.87 0.95 9.60
N ASP A 92 -15.75 0.60 8.95
CA ASP A 92 -14.43 1.12 9.34
C ASP A 92 -14.39 2.65 9.31
N GLN A 93 -14.73 3.29 8.19
CA GLN A 93 -14.56 4.74 8.09
C GLN A 93 -15.42 5.50 9.09
N ASN A 94 -16.66 5.06 9.35
CA ASN A 94 -17.51 5.69 10.34
C ASN A 94 -16.96 5.49 11.76
N LEU A 95 -16.47 4.30 12.10
CA LEU A 95 -15.84 4.05 13.39
C LEU A 95 -14.54 4.83 13.55
N TYR A 96 -13.72 4.91 12.50
CA TYR A 96 -12.47 5.64 12.45
C TYR A 96 -12.71 7.14 12.65
N TYR A 97 -13.61 7.77 11.88
CA TYR A 97 -13.91 9.20 12.03
C TYR A 97 -14.59 9.51 13.36
N THR A 98 -15.48 8.64 13.84
CA THR A 98 -16.10 8.84 15.16
C THR A 98 -15.07 8.72 16.28
N GLY A 99 -14.20 7.70 16.23
CA GLY A 99 -13.11 7.56 17.18
C GLY A 99 -12.15 8.75 17.12
N MET A 100 -11.83 9.23 15.92
CA MET A 100 -11.04 10.44 15.72
C MET A 100 -11.72 11.70 16.26
N LYS A 101 -13.07 11.81 16.24
CA LYS A 101 -13.79 12.89 16.92
C LYS A 101 -13.58 12.86 18.43
N TYR A 102 -13.63 11.68 19.05
CA TYR A 102 -13.36 11.51 20.48
C TYR A 102 -11.89 11.71 20.87
N THR A 103 -10.96 11.64 19.90
CA THR A 103 -9.51 11.74 20.12
C THR A 103 -8.86 12.79 19.21
N THR A 104 -7.58 12.61 18.85
CA THR A 104 -6.84 13.44 17.88
C THR A 104 -6.55 12.68 16.59
N ALA A 105 -6.13 13.39 15.53
CA ALA A 105 -5.74 12.74 14.27
C ALA A 105 -4.48 11.88 14.48
N THR A 106 -3.50 12.39 15.24
CA THR A 106 -2.32 11.60 15.60
C THR A 106 -2.70 10.35 16.36
N PHE A 107 -3.60 10.43 17.36
CA PHE A 107 -4.06 9.25 18.10
C PHE A 107 -4.76 8.22 17.21
N ALA A 108 -5.64 8.66 16.30
CA ALA A 108 -6.33 7.76 15.39
C ALA A 108 -5.35 7.03 14.44
N SER A 109 -4.43 7.76 13.82
CA SER A 109 -3.39 7.17 12.96
C SER A 109 -2.46 6.22 13.72
N ALA A 110 -2.20 6.52 15.01
CA ALA A 110 -1.48 5.67 15.94
C ALA A 110 -2.11 4.29 16.10
N MET A 111 -3.41 4.28 16.40
CA MET A 111 -4.17 3.06 16.63
C MET A 111 -4.24 2.20 15.36
N CYS A 112 -4.26 2.82 14.17
CA CYS A 112 -4.22 2.10 12.90
C CYS A 112 -2.97 1.25 12.69
N ASN A 113 -1.90 1.41 13.49
CA ASN A 113 -0.73 0.55 13.41
C ASN A 113 -0.95 -0.88 13.89
N ILE A 114 -2.13 -1.18 14.46
CA ILE A 114 -2.56 -2.57 14.69
C ILE A 114 -3.02 -3.27 13.40
N LEU A 115 -3.35 -2.51 12.35
CA LEU A 115 -3.85 -3.02 11.07
C LEU A 115 -2.97 -4.12 10.45
N PRO A 116 -1.63 -3.98 10.37
CA PRO A 116 -0.78 -5.02 9.78
C PRO A 116 -0.85 -6.33 10.57
N ALA A 117 -1.00 -6.26 11.89
CA ALA A 117 -1.13 -7.44 12.73
C ALA A 117 -2.45 -8.17 12.45
N PHE A 118 -3.58 -7.46 12.38
CA PHE A 118 -4.86 -8.06 11.99
C PHE A 118 -4.83 -8.65 10.58
N ALA A 119 -4.27 -7.92 9.61
CA ALA A 119 -4.16 -8.39 8.23
C ALA A 119 -3.32 -9.66 8.13
N PHE A 120 -2.18 -9.72 8.83
CA PHE A 120 -1.33 -10.91 8.88
C PHE A 120 -2.04 -12.11 9.52
N LEU A 121 -2.68 -11.92 10.69
CA LEU A 121 -3.42 -12.98 11.38
C LEU A 121 -4.52 -13.57 10.49
N MET A 122 -5.28 -12.72 9.80
CA MET A 122 -6.32 -13.18 8.86
C MET A 122 -5.75 -13.83 7.60
N ALA A 123 -4.68 -13.26 7.01
CA ALA A 123 -4.01 -13.86 5.86
C ALA A 123 -3.47 -15.25 6.19
N TRP A 124 -2.91 -15.43 7.38
CA TRP A 124 -2.45 -16.71 7.89
C TRP A 124 -3.59 -17.69 8.12
N ALA A 125 -4.65 -17.27 8.83
CA ALA A 125 -5.83 -18.10 9.10
C ALA A 125 -6.51 -18.60 7.81
N LEU A 126 -6.59 -17.74 6.78
CA LEU A 126 -7.18 -18.06 5.48
C LEU A 126 -6.18 -18.72 4.50
N ARG A 127 -4.97 -19.08 4.97
CA ARG A 127 -3.91 -19.72 4.18
C ARG A 127 -3.51 -18.94 2.92
N LEU A 128 -3.68 -17.63 2.93
CA LEU A 128 -3.24 -16.73 1.87
C LEU A 128 -1.72 -16.48 1.94
N GLU A 129 -1.13 -16.63 3.12
CA GLU A 129 0.32 -16.58 3.33
C GLU A 129 0.83 -17.86 4.00
N LYS A 130 1.93 -18.40 3.45
CA LYS A 130 2.68 -19.50 4.07
C LYS A 130 3.91 -18.92 4.76
N VAL A 131 3.93 -18.98 6.09
CA VAL A 131 5.05 -18.47 6.89
C VAL A 131 6.15 -19.52 6.94
N ASN A 132 7.22 -19.34 6.15
CA ASN A 132 8.41 -20.17 6.26
C ASN A 132 9.49 -19.44 7.08
N ILE A 133 9.42 -19.62 8.40
CA ILE A 133 10.19 -18.86 9.42
C ILE A 133 11.71 -19.12 9.35
N ARG A 134 12.17 -20.18 8.65
CA ARG A 134 13.58 -20.57 8.64
C ARG A 134 14.48 -19.79 7.68
N LYS A 135 13.95 -18.94 6.79
CA LYS A 135 14.78 -18.12 5.89
C LYS A 135 15.19 -16.80 6.55
N MET A 136 16.48 -16.44 6.51
CA MET A 136 17.00 -15.18 7.07
C MET A 136 16.27 -13.93 6.56
N HIS A 137 15.79 -13.93 5.32
CA HIS A 137 15.00 -12.84 4.73
C HIS A 137 13.58 -12.75 5.30
N SER A 138 12.98 -13.90 5.62
CA SER A 138 11.69 -13.93 6.32
C SER A 138 11.84 -13.45 7.76
N GLN A 139 12.97 -13.75 8.41
CA GLN A 139 13.33 -13.19 9.72
C GLN A 139 13.48 -11.67 9.67
N ALA A 140 14.19 -11.11 8.68
CA ALA A 140 14.35 -9.65 8.55
C ALA A 140 13.00 -8.92 8.37
N LYS A 141 12.04 -9.50 7.63
CA LYS A 141 10.69 -8.95 7.48
C LYS A 141 9.87 -9.02 8.77
N ILE A 142 9.94 -10.15 9.48
CA ILE A 142 9.24 -10.33 10.76
C ILE A 142 9.81 -9.37 11.81
N ILE A 143 11.14 -9.32 11.96
CA ILE A 143 11.83 -8.41 12.87
C ILE A 143 11.53 -6.95 12.50
N GLY A 144 11.64 -6.58 11.22
CA GLY A 144 11.30 -5.24 10.75
C GLY A 144 9.86 -4.87 11.10
N THR A 145 8.90 -5.78 10.91
CA THR A 145 7.49 -5.57 11.28
C THR A 145 7.33 -5.40 12.79
N ILE A 146 7.97 -6.24 13.60
CA ILE A 146 7.97 -6.12 15.07
C ILE A 146 8.55 -4.78 15.51
N VAL A 147 9.66 -4.35 14.92
CA VAL A 147 10.30 -3.05 15.19
C VAL A 147 9.39 -1.91 14.79
N THR A 148 8.75 -1.96 13.61
CA THR A 148 7.82 -0.92 13.18
C THR A 148 6.59 -0.82 14.10
N VAL A 149 6.00 -1.96 14.48
CA VAL A 149 4.87 -2.01 15.43
C VAL A 149 5.31 -1.51 16.82
N GLY A 150 6.49 -1.91 17.30
CA GLY A 150 7.07 -1.43 18.55
C GLY A 150 7.32 0.08 18.51
N GLY A 151 7.82 0.62 17.39
CA GLY A 151 7.99 2.07 17.18
C GLY A 151 6.67 2.83 17.22
N ALA A 152 5.62 2.28 16.60
CA ALA A 152 4.27 2.82 16.70
C ALA A 152 3.75 2.82 18.15
N MET A 153 3.93 1.73 18.89
CA MET A 153 3.57 1.65 20.31
C MET A 153 4.34 2.65 21.15
N LEU A 154 5.64 2.82 20.91
CA LEU A 154 6.48 3.82 21.57
C LEU A 154 5.96 5.23 21.31
N MET A 155 5.63 5.54 20.06
CA MET A 155 5.09 6.83 19.63
C MET A 155 3.74 7.14 20.32
N THR A 156 2.92 6.12 20.63
CA THR A 156 1.65 6.29 21.34
C THR A 156 1.78 6.37 22.86
N LEU A 157 2.55 5.48 23.46
CA LEU A 157 2.50 5.21 24.91
C LEU A 157 3.57 5.99 25.67
N VAL A 158 4.68 6.32 25.03
CA VAL A 158 5.75 7.09 25.67
C VAL A 158 5.44 8.57 25.57
N LYS A 159 4.99 9.12 26.70
CA LYS A 159 4.97 10.57 26.89
C LYS A 159 6.39 11.01 27.27
N GLY A 160 6.88 12.02 26.55
CA GLY A 160 8.14 12.70 26.87
C GLY A 160 7.89 14.15 27.23
N THR A 161 8.95 14.95 27.33
CA THR A 161 8.83 16.39 27.41
C THR A 161 8.05 16.94 26.21
N GLN A 162 7.22 17.94 26.46
CA GLN A 162 6.54 18.70 25.41
C GLN A 162 7.60 19.41 24.57
N LEU A 163 7.46 19.32 23.24
CA LEU A 163 8.29 20.06 22.32
C LEU A 163 7.66 21.43 22.08
N ASP A 164 8.32 22.49 22.55
CA ASP A 164 7.88 23.87 22.35
C ASP A 164 8.23 24.38 20.95
N LEU A 165 7.44 23.93 19.98
CA LEU A 165 7.61 24.31 18.58
C LEU A 165 7.11 25.75 18.33
N PRO A 166 7.81 26.56 17.50
CA PRO A 166 7.47 27.97 17.28
C PRO A 166 6.03 28.23 16.85
N TRP A 167 5.43 27.33 16.06
CA TRP A 167 4.06 27.45 15.55
C TRP A 167 2.98 26.95 16.53
N THR A 168 3.38 26.28 17.62
CA THR A 168 2.47 25.88 18.71
C THR A 168 2.58 26.79 19.94
N LYS A 169 3.51 27.76 19.94
CA LYS A 169 3.69 28.73 21.05
C LYS A 169 2.49 29.69 21.13
N GLY A 170 1.96 29.88 22.35
CA GLY A 170 0.85 30.79 22.61
C GLY A 170 -0.55 30.19 22.39
N TYR A 171 -0.67 28.89 22.15
CA TYR A 171 -1.96 28.21 22.19
C TYR A 171 -2.22 27.73 23.63
N ASP A 172 -2.91 28.56 24.42
CA ASP A 172 -3.29 28.22 25.79
C ASP A 172 -4.21 26.99 25.84
N GLN A 173 -3.94 26.11 26.81
CA GLN A 173 -4.57 24.80 27.00
C GLN A 173 -6.08 24.82 27.34
N HIS A 174 -6.76 25.97 27.22
CA HIS A 174 -8.20 26.05 27.51
C HIS A 174 -9.11 25.88 26.29
N ALA A 175 -8.57 25.79 25.07
CA ALA A 175 -9.39 25.70 23.84
C ALA A 175 -9.22 24.43 23.00
N SER A 176 -8.23 23.57 23.27
CA SER A 176 -7.98 22.34 22.48
C SER A 176 -8.71 21.08 22.99
N THR A 177 -9.54 21.22 24.03
CA THR A 177 -10.44 20.18 24.56
C THR A 177 -11.93 20.54 24.46
N GLY A 178 -12.27 21.72 23.93
CA GLY A 178 -13.62 22.29 23.97
C GLY A 178 -14.42 22.20 22.68
N GLY A 179 -14.81 20.98 22.29
CA GLY A 179 -15.79 20.74 21.22
C GLY A 179 -16.82 19.70 21.62
N LEU A 180 -17.81 20.10 22.45
CA LEU A 180 -19.13 19.50 22.75
C LEU A 180 -19.26 17.98 23.00
N THR A 181 -18.18 17.21 23.00
CA THR A 181 -18.21 15.74 23.12
C THR A 181 -17.38 15.35 24.32
N LYS A 182 -17.98 14.70 25.33
CA LYS A 182 -17.23 14.08 26.44
C LYS A 182 -16.12 13.23 25.82
N GLN A 183 -14.88 13.66 25.98
CA GLN A 183 -13.71 12.97 25.44
C GLN A 183 -13.53 11.68 26.23
N ASP A 184 -14.02 10.57 25.68
CA ASP A 184 -13.76 9.24 26.17
C ASP A 184 -12.72 8.60 25.24
N PRO A 185 -11.42 8.76 25.55
CA PRO A 185 -10.35 8.21 24.70
C PRO A 185 -10.39 6.68 24.64
N ILE A 186 -10.98 6.00 25.63
CA ILE A 186 -11.13 4.54 25.62
C ILE A 186 -12.18 4.16 24.59
N LYS A 187 -13.33 4.83 24.59
CA LYS A 187 -14.36 4.65 23.55
C LYS A 187 -13.79 4.90 22.16
N GLY A 188 -13.05 6.00 21.99
CA GLY A 188 -12.39 6.31 20.72
C GLY A 188 -11.43 5.22 20.26
N ALA A 189 -10.58 4.72 21.16
CA ALA A 189 -9.65 3.63 20.89
C ALA A 189 -10.36 2.34 20.46
N LEU A 190 -11.40 1.92 21.19
CA LEU A 190 -12.18 0.71 20.87
C LEU A 190 -12.85 0.79 19.49
N MET A 191 -13.38 1.97 19.14
CA MET A 191 -13.98 2.20 17.83
C MET A 191 -12.93 2.08 16.72
N ILE A 192 -11.78 2.73 16.87
CA ILE A 192 -10.70 2.67 15.86
C ILE A 192 -10.14 1.24 15.73
N THR A 193 -9.94 0.53 16.84
CA THR A 193 -9.47 -0.87 16.80
C THR A 193 -10.45 -1.77 16.06
N THR A 194 -11.76 -1.58 16.30
CA THR A 194 -12.81 -2.33 15.59
C THR A 194 -12.82 -1.97 14.10
N GLY A 195 -12.65 -0.69 13.77
CA GLY A 195 -12.45 -0.23 12.39
C GLY A 195 -11.26 -0.93 11.72
N CYS A 196 -10.10 -0.97 12.39
CA CYS A 196 -8.91 -1.66 11.88
C CYS A 196 -9.14 -3.14 11.59
N ALA A 197 -9.93 -3.83 12.41
CA ALA A 197 -10.29 -5.24 12.15
C ALA A 197 -11.17 -5.36 10.88
N CYS A 198 -12.11 -4.43 10.69
CA CYS A 198 -12.95 -4.36 9.49
C CYS A 198 -12.12 -4.00 8.24
N TRP A 199 -11.22 -3.02 8.33
CA TRP A 199 -10.33 -2.63 7.24
C TRP A 199 -9.39 -3.78 6.85
N ALA A 200 -8.81 -4.48 7.82
CA ALA A 200 -8.00 -5.65 7.53
C ALA A 200 -8.84 -6.77 6.88
N SER A 201 -10.10 -6.97 7.30
CA SER A 201 -11.01 -7.94 6.68
C SER A 201 -11.32 -7.56 5.23
N PHE A 202 -11.53 -6.27 4.96
CA PHE A 202 -11.69 -5.72 3.61
C PHE A 202 -10.48 -6.00 2.73
N ILE A 203 -9.26 -5.74 3.22
CA ILE A 203 -8.01 -5.98 2.48
C ILE A 203 -7.89 -7.46 2.08
N ILE A 204 -8.21 -8.38 2.99
CA ILE A 204 -8.16 -9.81 2.72
C ILE A 204 -9.25 -10.24 1.74
N LEU A 205 -10.48 -9.76 1.93
CA LEU A 205 -11.58 -10.05 1.02
C LEU A 205 -11.33 -9.48 -0.39
N GLN A 206 -10.69 -8.32 -0.49
CA GLN A 206 -10.28 -7.71 -1.75
C GLN A 206 -9.25 -8.59 -2.46
N ALA A 207 -8.22 -9.06 -1.75
CA ALA A 207 -7.22 -9.98 -2.30
C ALA A 207 -7.84 -11.29 -2.81
N ILE A 208 -8.84 -11.84 -2.12
CA ILE A 208 -9.58 -13.02 -2.56
C ILE A 208 -10.43 -12.70 -3.80
N THR A 209 -11.14 -11.57 -3.79
CA THR A 209 -12.06 -11.18 -4.88
C THR A 209 -11.31 -10.89 -6.16
N LEU A 210 -10.12 -10.28 -6.09
CA LEU A 210 -9.26 -10.01 -7.25
C LEU A 210 -8.78 -11.28 -7.98
N LYS A 211 -8.88 -12.48 -7.37
CA LYS A 211 -8.63 -13.76 -8.07
C LYS A 211 -9.77 -14.14 -9.00
N SER A 212 -11.02 -13.86 -8.61
CA SER A 212 -12.22 -14.19 -9.40
C SER A 212 -12.70 -13.04 -10.29
N TYR A 213 -12.36 -11.81 -9.92
CA TYR A 213 -12.72 -10.59 -10.63
C TYR A 213 -11.48 -9.70 -10.82
N PRO A 214 -10.55 -10.08 -11.72
CA PRO A 214 -9.22 -9.45 -11.83
C PRO A 214 -9.25 -8.10 -12.59
N VAL A 215 -10.19 -7.22 -12.29
CA VAL A 215 -10.31 -5.88 -12.88
C VAL A 215 -10.42 -4.82 -11.77
N GLU A 216 -9.29 -4.19 -11.46
CA GLU A 216 -9.09 -3.34 -10.27
C GLU A 216 -9.89 -2.05 -10.31
N LEU A 217 -9.97 -1.40 -11.48
CA LEU A 217 -10.75 -0.16 -11.65
C LEU A 217 -12.25 -0.43 -11.46
N SER A 218 -12.77 -1.45 -12.13
CA SER A 218 -14.15 -1.89 -11.99
C SER A 218 -14.48 -2.34 -10.57
N LEU A 219 -13.57 -3.06 -9.92
CA LEU A 219 -13.77 -3.49 -8.55
C LEU A 219 -13.85 -2.27 -7.61
N THR A 220 -12.97 -1.30 -7.81
CA THR A 220 -12.96 -0.04 -7.05
C THR A 220 -14.26 0.74 -7.25
N ALA A 221 -14.71 0.91 -8.50
CA ALA A 221 -15.98 1.58 -8.80
C ALA A 221 -17.17 0.91 -8.11
N TRP A 222 -17.21 -0.42 -8.11
CA TRP A 222 -18.25 -1.19 -7.45
C TRP A 222 -18.20 -1.10 -5.92
N ILE A 223 -17.00 -1.15 -5.31
CA ILE A 223 -16.82 -0.96 -3.87
C ILE A 223 -17.31 0.43 -3.44
N CYS A 224 -16.88 1.49 -4.15
CA CYS A 224 -17.32 2.85 -3.85
C CYS A 224 -18.84 3.03 -4.08
N PHE A 225 -19.40 2.40 -5.11
CA PHE A 225 -20.84 2.46 -5.37
C PHE A 225 -21.64 1.79 -4.23
N MET A 226 -21.25 0.57 -3.83
CA MET A 226 -21.89 -0.11 -2.70
C MET A 226 -21.69 0.65 -1.39
N GLY A 227 -20.49 1.17 -1.14
CA GLY A 227 -20.20 2.02 0.02
C GLY A 227 -21.04 3.30 0.05
N THR A 228 -21.35 3.89 -1.11
CA THR A 228 -22.27 5.03 -1.20
C THR A 228 -23.69 4.63 -0.80
N ILE A 229 -24.20 3.51 -1.33
CA ILE A 229 -25.55 3.02 -1.02
C ILE A 229 -25.68 2.69 0.46
N GLU A 230 -24.81 1.83 0.98
CA GLU A 230 -24.83 1.35 2.36
C GLU A 230 -24.55 2.48 3.35
N GLY A 231 -23.58 3.34 3.01
CA GLY A 231 -23.29 4.56 3.77
C GLY A 231 -24.48 5.51 3.81
N THR A 232 -25.23 5.65 2.71
CA THR A 232 -26.43 6.50 2.66
C THR A 232 -27.51 5.94 3.57
N VAL A 233 -27.75 4.62 3.53
CA VAL A 233 -28.70 3.95 4.44
C VAL A 233 -28.30 4.21 5.89
N LEU A 234 -27.03 4.03 6.25
CA LEU A 234 -26.53 4.31 7.60
C LEU A 234 -26.70 5.79 7.97
N ALA A 235 -26.32 6.72 7.09
CA ALA A 235 -26.37 8.15 7.35
C ALA A 235 -27.81 8.66 7.53
N VAL A 236 -28.76 8.16 6.74
CA VAL A 236 -30.19 8.50 6.90
C VAL A 236 -30.72 8.03 8.26
N VAL A 237 -30.28 6.87 8.74
CA VAL A 237 -30.66 6.36 10.07
C VAL A 237 -30.01 7.16 11.19
N MET A 238 -28.71 7.46 11.08
CA MET A 238 -27.95 8.14 12.12
C MET A 238 -28.24 9.65 12.22
N GLU A 239 -28.48 10.32 11.10
CA GLU A 239 -28.83 11.75 11.02
C GLU A 239 -30.36 11.95 10.89
N ARG A 240 -31.15 10.99 11.37
CA ARG A 240 -32.61 11.07 11.31
C ARG A 240 -33.10 12.31 12.04
N GLY A 241 -33.81 13.18 11.33
CA GLY A 241 -34.32 14.45 11.86
C GLY A 241 -33.33 15.62 11.76
N ASN A 242 -32.16 15.43 11.14
CA ASN A 242 -31.16 16.48 10.92
C ASN A 242 -30.85 16.65 9.41
N PRO A 243 -31.79 17.19 8.60
CA PRO A 243 -31.57 17.37 7.16
C PRO A 243 -30.40 18.34 6.86
N SER A 244 -30.11 19.28 7.76
CA SER A 244 -28.97 20.20 7.63
C SER A 244 -27.62 19.49 7.60
N ALA A 245 -27.50 18.26 8.14
CA ALA A 245 -26.28 17.48 8.06
C ALA A 245 -25.85 17.18 6.61
N TRP A 246 -26.81 17.11 5.69
CA TRP A 246 -26.59 16.85 4.26
C TRP A 246 -26.24 18.11 3.47
N SER A 247 -26.35 19.29 4.08
CA SER A 247 -25.97 20.54 3.43
C SER A 247 -24.45 20.68 3.38
N ILE A 248 -23.88 20.59 2.18
CA ILE A 248 -22.47 20.88 1.93
C ILE A 248 -22.37 22.21 1.16
N ALA A 249 -21.65 23.17 1.73
CA ALA A 249 -21.29 24.42 1.07
C ALA A 249 -19.97 24.26 0.30
N LEU A 250 -19.58 25.28 -0.47
CA LEU A 250 -18.25 25.37 -1.12
C LEU A 250 -17.16 25.72 -0.09
N ASP A 251 -17.00 24.87 0.94
CA ASP A 251 -16.10 25.07 2.07
C ASP A 251 -15.16 23.85 2.27
N TYR A 252 -14.50 23.80 3.42
CA TYR A 252 -13.61 22.69 3.80
C TYR A 252 -14.34 21.32 3.86
N LYS A 253 -15.68 21.28 4.01
CA LYS A 253 -16.47 20.04 4.00
C LYS A 253 -16.51 19.45 2.59
N LEU A 254 -16.68 20.31 1.57
CA LEU A 254 -16.57 19.87 0.18
C LEU A 254 -15.15 19.46 -0.17
N LEU A 255 -14.14 20.23 0.27
CA LEU A 255 -12.74 19.86 0.06
C LEU A 255 -12.44 18.48 0.67
N ALA A 256 -12.91 18.22 1.90
CA ALA A 256 -12.77 16.94 2.56
C ALA A 256 -13.39 15.81 1.74
N ALA A 257 -14.65 15.97 1.29
CA ALA A 257 -15.35 14.98 0.49
C ALA A 257 -14.66 14.72 -0.87
N VAL A 258 -14.27 15.77 -1.59
CA VAL A 258 -13.68 15.65 -2.93
C VAL A 258 -12.27 15.06 -2.86
N TYR A 259 -11.41 15.60 -2.00
CA TYR A 259 -10.04 15.10 -1.85
C TYR A 259 -10.02 13.62 -1.39
N SER A 260 -10.81 13.30 -0.36
CA SER A 260 -10.87 11.93 0.15
C SER A 260 -11.50 10.98 -0.87
N GLY A 261 -12.51 11.43 -1.62
CA GLY A 261 -13.16 10.62 -2.64
C GLY A 261 -12.25 10.32 -3.82
N VAL A 262 -11.66 11.35 -4.44
CA VAL A 262 -10.79 11.20 -5.61
C VAL A 262 -9.52 10.45 -5.26
N PHE A 263 -8.78 10.92 -4.24
CA PHE A 263 -7.47 10.38 -3.96
C PHE A 263 -7.56 9.09 -3.15
N CYS A 264 -8.30 9.10 -2.05
CA CYS A 264 -8.16 8.04 -1.05
C CYS A 264 -9.13 6.87 -1.25
N SER A 265 -10.30 7.10 -1.82
CA SER A 265 -11.22 6.01 -2.19
C SER A 265 -11.06 5.61 -3.64
N GLY A 266 -10.95 6.56 -4.57
CA GLY A 266 -10.79 6.28 -5.98
C GLY A 266 -9.39 5.76 -6.34
N LEU A 267 -8.39 6.64 -6.28
CA LEU A 267 -7.03 6.28 -6.68
C LEU A 267 -6.40 5.24 -5.74
N ALA A 268 -6.53 5.41 -4.42
CA ALA A 268 -5.84 4.54 -3.48
C ALA A 268 -6.40 3.11 -3.47
N TYR A 269 -7.72 2.87 -3.60
CA TYR A 269 -8.24 1.49 -3.71
C TYR A 269 -7.82 0.81 -4.99
N TYR A 270 -7.78 1.55 -6.10
CA TYR A 270 -7.30 1.04 -7.37
C TYR A 270 -5.82 0.64 -7.27
N VAL A 271 -4.97 1.55 -6.79
CA VAL A 271 -3.53 1.30 -6.61
C VAL A 271 -3.28 0.18 -5.60
N GLN A 272 -4.03 0.15 -4.50
CA GLN A 272 -4.03 -0.94 -3.54
C GLN A 272 -4.31 -2.28 -4.21
N GLY A 273 -5.36 -2.38 -5.03
CA GLY A 273 -5.69 -3.60 -5.77
C GLY A 273 -4.57 -4.06 -6.70
N LEU A 274 -3.93 -3.12 -7.41
CA LEU A 274 -2.78 -3.42 -8.28
C LEU A 274 -1.59 -3.99 -7.48
N ILE A 275 -1.29 -3.39 -6.33
CA ILE A 275 -0.19 -3.81 -5.48
C ILE A 275 -0.50 -5.17 -4.84
N MET A 276 -1.74 -5.42 -4.44
CA MET A 276 -2.17 -6.71 -3.87
C MET A 276 -1.92 -7.88 -4.82
N LYS A 277 -2.24 -7.72 -6.11
CA LYS A 277 -1.96 -8.77 -7.11
C LYS A 277 -0.46 -9.06 -7.23
N ARG A 278 0.41 -8.04 -7.13
CA ARG A 278 1.86 -8.19 -7.33
C ARG A 278 2.62 -8.60 -6.08
N ARG A 279 2.24 -8.10 -4.90
CA ARG A 279 3.03 -8.18 -3.67
C ARG A 279 2.27 -8.79 -2.47
N GLY A 280 0.98 -9.10 -2.64
CA GLY A 280 0.13 -9.66 -1.59
C GLY A 280 -0.51 -8.61 -0.67
N PRO A 281 -1.53 -8.99 0.12
CA PRO A 281 -2.31 -8.08 0.97
C PRO A 281 -1.51 -7.50 2.15
N VAL A 282 -0.66 -8.29 2.81
CA VAL A 282 0.09 -7.83 3.99
C VAL A 282 1.10 -6.76 3.63
N PHE A 283 1.65 -6.80 2.40
CA PHE A 283 2.60 -5.80 1.92
C PHE A 283 2.02 -4.39 1.92
N VAL A 284 0.74 -4.23 1.55
CA VAL A 284 0.10 -2.90 1.55
C VAL A 284 0.00 -2.36 2.97
N THR A 285 -0.40 -3.20 3.93
CA THR A 285 -0.59 -2.79 5.32
C THR A 285 0.71 -2.45 6.04
N ALA A 286 1.82 -3.08 5.69
CA ALA A 286 3.10 -2.91 6.39
C ALA A 286 3.63 -1.46 6.40
N PHE A 287 3.14 -0.61 5.49
CA PHE A 287 3.53 0.80 5.40
C PHE A 287 2.61 1.75 6.16
N ASN A 288 1.53 1.27 6.77
CA ASN A 288 0.60 2.13 7.52
C ASN A 288 1.29 2.99 8.61
N PRO A 289 2.32 2.50 9.32
CA PRO A 289 3.10 3.31 10.27
C PRO A 289 3.77 4.55 9.66
N LEU A 290 4.04 4.56 8.35
CA LEU A 290 4.54 5.77 7.68
C LEU A 290 3.49 6.89 7.67
N SER A 291 2.21 6.56 7.48
CA SER A 291 1.12 7.56 7.53
C SER A 291 1.07 8.23 8.90
N MET A 292 1.25 7.47 9.98
CA MET A 292 1.29 8.02 11.35
C MET A 292 2.38 9.09 11.52
N VAL A 293 3.59 8.85 11.01
CA VAL A 293 4.69 9.82 11.09
C VAL A 293 4.31 11.10 10.35
N ILE A 294 3.75 10.98 9.14
CA ILE A 294 3.32 12.14 8.34
C ILE A 294 2.16 12.88 9.05
N VAL A 295 1.17 12.17 9.59
CA VAL A 295 0.05 12.76 10.34
C VAL A 295 0.53 13.51 11.57
N ALA A 296 1.52 13.00 12.32
CA ALA A 296 2.04 13.71 13.48
C ALA A 296 2.71 15.04 13.09
N ILE A 297 3.46 15.05 11.99
CA ILE A 297 4.08 16.27 11.46
C ILE A 297 3.01 17.26 10.99
N LEU A 298 2.12 16.83 10.08
CA LEU A 298 1.07 17.70 9.52
C LEU A 298 0.07 18.16 10.59
N GLY A 299 -0.30 17.30 11.53
CA GLY A 299 -1.19 17.61 12.64
C GLY A 299 -0.60 18.66 13.58
N SER A 300 0.73 18.65 13.78
CA SER A 300 1.40 19.71 14.54
C SER A 300 1.33 21.06 13.84
N PHE A 301 1.54 21.10 12.51
CA PHE A 301 1.49 22.35 11.75
C PHE A 301 0.06 22.89 11.56
N PHE A 302 -0.89 22.04 11.16
CA PHE A 302 -2.23 22.48 10.72
C PHE A 302 -3.30 22.40 11.81
N LEU A 303 -3.23 21.39 12.69
CA LEU A 303 -4.20 21.20 13.78
C LEU A 303 -3.68 21.70 15.13
N LYS A 304 -2.44 22.23 15.16
CA LYS A 304 -1.74 22.68 16.37
C LYS A 304 -1.64 21.59 17.44
N GLU A 305 -1.55 20.32 17.02
CA GLU A 305 -1.34 19.20 17.95
C GLU A 305 0.06 19.30 18.58
N ILE A 306 0.12 19.25 19.90
CA ILE A 306 1.39 19.27 20.65
C ILE A 306 2.15 17.96 20.39
N LEU A 307 3.43 18.07 20.05
CA LEU A 307 4.33 16.93 19.91
C LEU A 307 5.11 16.69 21.20
N TYR A 308 5.28 15.42 21.53
CA TYR A 308 6.07 14.96 22.67
C TYR A 308 7.34 14.28 22.18
N LEU A 309 8.42 14.36 22.96
CA LEU A 309 9.71 13.75 22.58
C LEU A 309 9.59 12.25 22.29
N GLY A 310 8.75 11.52 23.04
CA GLY A 310 8.48 10.10 22.80
C GLY A 310 7.89 9.81 21.40
N ARG A 311 7.17 10.78 20.81
CA ARG A 311 6.68 10.66 19.43
C ARG A 311 7.81 10.71 18.40
N VAL A 312 8.82 11.53 18.64
CA VAL A 312 9.99 11.65 17.75
C VAL A 312 10.82 10.37 17.77
N PHE A 313 11.10 9.83 18.96
CA PHE A 313 11.79 8.54 19.09
C PHE A 313 11.00 7.40 18.41
N GLY A 314 9.69 7.32 18.62
CA GLY A 314 8.85 6.33 17.96
C GLY A 314 8.87 6.45 16.44
N ALA A 315 8.86 7.66 15.88
CA ALA A 315 8.98 7.89 14.45
C ALA A 315 10.32 7.40 13.88
N VAL A 316 11.44 7.62 14.58
CA VAL A 316 12.77 7.09 14.18
C VAL A 316 12.74 5.57 14.12
N VAL A 317 12.19 4.91 15.14
CA VAL A 317 12.06 3.45 15.19
C VAL A 317 11.18 2.91 14.06
N ILE A 318 10.08 3.59 13.73
CA ILE A 318 9.22 3.24 12.59
C ILE A 318 10.01 3.26 11.27
N VAL A 319 10.78 4.33 11.02
CA VAL A 319 11.59 4.48 9.81
C VAL A 319 12.66 3.39 9.73
N THR A 320 13.33 3.07 10.85
CA THR A 320 14.29 1.96 10.93
C THR A 320 13.64 0.61 10.64
N GLY A 321 12.46 0.34 11.23
CA GLY A 321 11.73 -0.91 10.97
C GLY A 321 11.29 -1.05 9.52
N LEU A 322 10.79 0.03 8.91
CA LEU A 322 10.44 0.05 7.48
C LEU A 322 11.67 -0.18 6.60
N TYR A 323 12.82 0.43 6.92
CA TYR A 323 14.07 0.17 6.22
C TYR A 323 14.47 -1.31 6.26
N LEU A 324 14.34 -1.97 7.42
CA LEU A 324 14.63 -3.41 7.55
C LEU A 324 13.68 -4.27 6.70
N VAL A 325 12.39 -3.92 6.64
CA VAL A 325 11.41 -4.60 5.77
C VAL A 325 11.77 -4.43 4.30
N LEU A 326 12.13 -3.20 3.88
CA LEU A 326 12.54 -2.90 2.51
C LEU A 326 13.82 -3.64 2.13
N TRP A 327 14.82 -3.62 3.01
CA TRP A 327 16.11 -4.31 2.82
C TRP A 327 15.95 -5.84 2.78
N GLY A 328 15.14 -6.41 3.66
CA GLY A 328 14.82 -7.84 3.64
C GLY A 328 14.18 -8.28 2.32
N LYS A 329 13.43 -7.38 1.67
CA LYS A 329 12.75 -7.64 0.39
C LYS A 329 13.61 -7.34 -0.84
N SER A 330 14.50 -6.36 -0.81
CA SER A 330 15.46 -6.12 -1.90
C SER A 330 16.48 -7.25 -2.04
N LYS A 331 16.71 -8.02 -0.96
CA LYS A 331 17.57 -9.21 -0.94
C LYS A 331 16.83 -10.53 -1.21
N ASP A 332 15.52 -10.52 -1.47
CA ASP A 332 14.78 -11.71 -1.94
C ASP A 332 15.07 -12.04 -3.41
N GLU A 333 15.86 -11.21 -4.11
CA GLU A 333 16.26 -11.51 -5.47
C GLU A 333 17.31 -12.62 -5.45
N PRO A 334 17.15 -13.69 -6.27
CA PRO A 334 18.29 -14.54 -6.54
C PRO A 334 19.43 -13.64 -7.04
N PRO A 335 20.70 -13.88 -6.65
CA PRO A 335 21.80 -13.21 -7.30
C PRO A 335 21.59 -13.43 -8.80
N SER A 336 21.49 -12.35 -9.57
CA SER A 336 21.62 -12.44 -11.01
C SER A 336 22.80 -13.37 -11.29
N ASN A 337 22.59 -14.40 -12.11
CA ASN A 337 23.62 -15.35 -12.55
C ASN A 337 24.70 -14.67 -13.41
N SER A 338 25.08 -13.42 -13.12
CA SER A 338 26.20 -12.71 -13.73
C SER A 338 27.55 -13.38 -13.47
N SER A 339 27.62 -14.36 -12.56
CA SER A 339 28.81 -15.19 -12.32
C SER A 339 28.85 -16.47 -13.17
N ASN A 340 27.72 -16.93 -13.73
CA ASN A 340 27.68 -18.12 -14.59
C ASN A 340 27.72 -17.73 -16.07
N ASP A 341 27.19 -16.58 -16.47
CA ASP A 341 27.28 -16.13 -17.87
C ASP A 341 28.73 -15.80 -18.28
N HIS A 342 29.57 -15.34 -17.34
CA HIS A 342 30.99 -15.13 -17.62
C HIS A 342 31.79 -16.44 -17.73
N LYS A 343 31.40 -17.51 -17.00
CA LYS A 343 32.06 -18.82 -17.11
C LYS A 343 31.60 -19.61 -18.32
N VAL A 344 30.31 -19.56 -18.66
CA VAL A 344 29.76 -20.22 -19.86
C VAL A 344 30.22 -19.49 -21.12
N ALA A 345 30.25 -18.15 -21.13
CA ALA A 345 30.82 -17.40 -22.26
C ALA A 345 32.35 -17.60 -22.38
N ALA A 346 33.10 -17.65 -21.27
CA ALA A 346 34.54 -17.94 -21.34
C ALA A 346 34.83 -19.37 -21.84
N SER A 347 34.04 -20.37 -21.42
CA SER A 347 34.19 -21.75 -21.90
C SER A 347 33.71 -21.94 -23.34
N ALA A 348 32.65 -21.24 -23.78
CA ALA A 348 32.18 -21.27 -25.17
C ALA A 348 33.16 -20.57 -26.12
N THR A 349 33.72 -19.43 -25.72
CA THR A 349 34.76 -18.73 -26.48
C THR A 349 36.03 -19.57 -26.56
N GLN A 350 36.48 -20.20 -25.46
CA GLN A 350 37.64 -21.11 -25.51
C GLN A 350 37.43 -22.36 -26.38
N MET A 351 36.22 -22.94 -26.40
CA MET A 351 35.90 -24.04 -27.32
C MET A 351 35.86 -23.57 -28.79
N ALA A 352 35.32 -22.38 -29.06
CA ALA A 352 35.29 -21.82 -30.40
C ALA A 352 36.70 -21.51 -30.92
N THR A 353 37.58 -20.92 -30.10
CA THR A 353 38.97 -20.63 -30.49
C THR A 353 39.77 -21.92 -30.73
N LYS A 354 39.61 -22.96 -29.87
CA LYS A 354 40.26 -24.27 -30.11
C LYS A 354 39.74 -24.99 -31.36
N THR A 355 38.45 -24.85 -31.67
CA THR A 355 37.87 -25.48 -32.87
C THR A 355 38.34 -24.75 -34.13
N GLN A 356 38.48 -23.43 -34.07
CA GLN A 356 38.98 -22.62 -35.18
C GLN A 356 40.48 -22.82 -35.43
N GLU A 357 41.31 -22.83 -34.39
CA GLU A 357 42.74 -23.16 -34.50
C GLU A 357 42.96 -24.57 -35.06
N ARG A 358 42.16 -25.56 -34.62
CA ARG A 358 42.23 -26.94 -35.13
C ARG A 358 41.81 -27.04 -36.59
N THR A 359 40.87 -26.20 -37.05
CA THR A 359 40.41 -26.18 -38.45
C THR A 359 41.44 -25.48 -39.35
N GLU A 360 42.10 -24.43 -38.86
CA GLU A 360 43.19 -23.75 -39.57
C GLU A 360 44.44 -24.63 -39.69
N THR A 361 44.82 -25.37 -38.63
CA THR A 361 45.93 -26.35 -38.71
C THR A 361 45.60 -27.51 -39.65
N LEU A 362 44.38 -28.07 -39.61
CA LEU A 362 43.95 -29.10 -40.57
C LEU A 362 43.97 -28.60 -42.01
N ASN A 363 43.56 -27.36 -42.27
CA ASN A 363 43.62 -26.78 -43.60
C ASN A 363 45.05 -26.49 -44.06
N GLN A 364 45.95 -26.05 -43.18
CA GLN A 364 47.37 -25.87 -43.51
C GLN A 364 48.07 -27.21 -43.79
N ASP A 365 47.79 -28.25 -42.99
CA ASP A 365 48.33 -29.60 -43.23
C ASP A 365 47.80 -30.19 -44.55
N PHE A 366 46.52 -29.94 -44.88
CA PHE A 366 45.93 -30.39 -46.15
C PHE A 366 46.52 -29.67 -47.37
N VAL A 367 46.78 -28.36 -47.26
CA VAL A 367 47.43 -27.56 -48.32
C VAL A 367 48.91 -27.91 -48.47
N ALA A 368 49.61 -28.23 -47.38
CA ALA A 368 51.02 -28.66 -47.42
C ALA A 368 51.19 -30.07 -48.02
N LEU A 369 50.21 -30.96 -47.82
CA LEU A 369 50.20 -32.29 -48.44
C LEU A 369 49.93 -32.26 -49.96
N ASP A 370 49.26 -31.22 -50.47
CA ASP A 370 48.91 -31.10 -51.91
C ASP A 370 50.01 -30.42 -52.77
N LEU A 371 51.15 -30.03 -52.17
CA LEU A 371 52.24 -29.35 -52.88
C LEU A 371 53.56 -30.15 -52.97
N THR A 372 53.58 -31.44 -52.64
CA THR A 372 54.82 -32.26 -52.70
C THR A 372 54.73 -33.55 -53.53
N LYS A 373 53.95 -33.57 -54.62
CA LYS A 373 54.01 -34.71 -55.55
C LYS A 373 53.85 -34.38 -57.04
N VAL A 374 54.80 -33.60 -57.58
CA VAL A 374 55.25 -33.79 -58.98
C VAL A 374 56.77 -33.60 -59.00
N ARG A 375 57.52 -34.71 -58.95
CA ARG A 375 58.90 -34.72 -59.46
C ARG A 375 58.82 -35.02 -60.96
N PRO A 376 59.43 -34.21 -61.84
CA PRO A 376 59.71 -34.67 -63.19
C PRO A 376 60.92 -35.61 -63.10
N ASN A 377 60.73 -36.90 -63.42
CA ASN A 377 61.86 -37.76 -63.73
C ASN A 377 62.17 -37.59 -65.22
N ASP A 378 63.32 -36.97 -65.45
CA ASP A 378 64.38 -37.30 -66.39
C ASP A 378 64.14 -38.32 -67.52
N GLU A 379 64.62 -37.86 -68.68
CA GLU A 379 65.40 -38.54 -69.71
C GLU A 379 64.72 -39.18 -70.94
N SER A 380 65.31 -38.73 -72.05
CA SER A 380 65.25 -39.07 -73.46
C SER A 380 65.98 -40.36 -73.81
N ASP A 381 65.65 -40.84 -75.02
CA ASP A 381 66.25 -41.91 -75.85
C ASP A 381 65.76 -43.35 -75.69
#